data_AF-A0A1T3P7L9-F1
#
_entry.id   AF-A0A1T3P7L9-F1
#
_cell.length_a   1.000
_cell.length_b   1.000
_cell.length_c   1.000
_cell.angle_alpha   90.00
_cell.angle_beta   90.00
_cell.angle_gamma   90.00
#
_symmetry.space_group_name_H-M   'P 1'
#
loop_
_entity.id
_entity.type
_entity.pdbx_description
1 polymer ?
#
loop_
_entity_poly.entity_id
_entity_poly.type
_entity_poly.pdbx_seq_one_letter_code
_entity_poly.pdbx_strand_id
1 'polypeptide(L)'
;MLPAVAAALIIGKRISTRAGAKGDTVPNPHPLVRDFLLALPRESRERWRGRCPEVELVSEHLFEAEAARSKRAARRPFTVQEARRSLKGAKLTLRRIREDGDPQHDTYQPPCRSCAPMLDHFGVTPTESG
;
A
#
# COMPACT_ATOMS: atom_id res chain seq x y z
N MET A 1 -6.10 -8.06 16.72
CA MET A 1 -5.73 -9.15 15.79
C MET A 1 -5.86 -8.59 14.38
N LEU A 2 -4.73 -8.41 13.67
CA LEU A 2 -4.78 -8.08 12.24
C LEU A 2 -5.16 -9.35 11.47
N PRO A 3 -5.95 -9.25 10.40
CA PRO A 3 -6.25 -10.41 9.56
C PRO A 3 -4.95 -10.88 8.89
N ALA A 4 -4.72 -12.19 8.84
CA ALA A 4 -3.61 -12.78 8.08
C ALA A 4 -3.92 -12.57 6.58
N VAL A 5 -3.37 -11.51 6.00
CA VAL A 5 -3.60 -11.09 4.61
C VAL A 5 -2.25 -10.83 3.97
N ALA A 6 -2.00 -11.37 2.78
CA ALA A 6 -0.90 -10.99 1.91
C ALA A 6 -1.39 -9.90 0.96
N ALA A 7 -0.60 -8.84 0.82
CA ALA A 7 -0.76 -7.85 -0.23
C ALA A 7 0.32 -8.05 -1.29
N ALA A 8 -0.02 -7.85 -2.56
CA ALA A 8 0.93 -7.79 -3.66
C ALA A 8 0.68 -6.53 -4.48
N LEU A 9 1.74 -5.74 -4.66
CA LEU A 9 1.77 -4.53 -5.48
C LEU A 9 2.50 -4.86 -6.79
N ILE A 10 1.80 -4.71 -7.91
CA ILE A 10 2.26 -5.02 -9.25
C ILE A 10 2.40 -3.72 -10.02
N ILE A 11 3.61 -3.43 -10.51
CA ILE A 11 3.92 -2.21 -11.25
C ILE A 11 4.71 -2.59 -12.50
N GLY A 12 4.01 -2.62 -13.64
CA GLY A 12 4.59 -3.10 -14.89
C GLY A 12 5.03 -4.57 -14.76
N LYS A 13 6.34 -4.81 -14.70
CA LYS A 13 6.94 -6.14 -14.53
C LYS A 13 7.43 -6.44 -13.11
N ARG A 14 7.36 -5.47 -12.21
CA ARG A 14 7.79 -5.62 -10.81
C ARG A 14 6.62 -6.04 -9.95
N ILE A 15 6.83 -7.05 -9.12
CA ILE A 15 5.86 -7.53 -8.13
C ILE A 15 6.53 -7.44 -6.76
N SER A 16 5.92 -6.69 -5.85
CA SER A 16 6.36 -6.57 -4.46
C SER A 16 5.27 -7.14 -3.55
N THR A 17 5.60 -8.12 -2.73
CA THR A 17 4.63 -8.81 -1.87
C THR A 17 4.95 -8.58 -0.40
N ARG A 18 3.93 -8.33 0.42
CA ARG A 18 4.04 -8.13 1.86
C ARG A 18 2.94 -8.92 2.58
N ALA A 19 3.32 -9.79 3.50
CA ALA A 19 2.36 -10.37 4.43
C ALA A 19 2.02 -9.35 5.53
N GLY A 20 0.73 -9.19 5.82
CA GLY A 20 0.22 -8.47 6.98
C GLY A 20 0.62 -9.22 8.23
N ALA A 21 1.74 -8.81 8.82
CA ALA A 21 2.32 -9.48 9.98
C ALA A 21 1.56 -9.15 11.28
N LYS A 22 1.42 -10.19 12.10
CA LYS A 22 0.78 -10.22 13.41
C LYS A 22 1.71 -9.53 14.43
N GLY A 23 1.58 -8.20 14.57
CA GLY A 23 2.10 -7.43 15.71
C GLY A 23 3.63 -7.27 15.80
N ASP A 24 4.13 -6.06 15.52
CA ASP A 24 5.21 -5.33 16.25
C ASP A 24 6.11 -4.49 15.35
N THR A 25 6.08 -4.67 14.03
CA THR A 25 6.73 -3.69 13.15
C THR A 25 5.97 -2.38 13.22
N VAL A 26 6.63 -1.33 13.71
CA VAL A 26 6.12 0.04 13.63
C VAL A 26 6.16 0.42 12.16
N PRO A 27 4.99 0.58 11.50
CA PRO A 27 4.98 0.96 10.10
C PRO A 27 5.63 2.33 9.99
N ASN A 28 6.60 2.48 9.10
CA ASN A 28 7.17 3.77 8.75
C ASN A 28 6.58 4.23 7.41
N PRO A 29 5.36 4.78 7.40
CA PRO A 29 4.74 5.24 6.16
C PRO A 29 5.52 6.42 5.59
N HIS A 30 5.59 6.47 4.26
CA HIS A 30 6.15 7.60 3.54
C HIS A 30 5.42 8.90 3.95
N PRO A 31 6.08 10.05 4.11
CA PRO A 31 5.45 11.30 4.57
C PRO A 31 4.15 11.64 3.82
N LEU A 32 4.14 11.55 2.49
CA LEU A 32 2.93 11.76 1.67
C LEU A 32 1.76 10.82 2.05
N VAL A 33 2.06 9.55 2.35
CA VAL A 33 1.04 8.57 2.76
C VAL A 33 0.56 8.87 4.17
N ARG A 34 1.48 9.19 5.09
CA ARG A 34 1.16 9.59 6.46
C ARG A 34 0.26 10.81 6.48
N ASP A 35 0.59 11.84 5.72
CA ASP A 35 -0.16 13.10 5.67
C ASP A 35 -1.56 12.86 5.10
N PHE A 36 -1.70 12.02 4.08
CA PHE A 36 -2.99 11.60 3.57
C PHE A 36 -3.83 10.86 4.63
N LEU A 37 -3.23 9.87 5.31
CA LEU A 37 -3.91 9.09 6.36
C LEU A 37 -4.33 9.96 7.56
N LEU A 38 -3.56 11.00 7.88
CA LEU A 38 -3.90 11.99 8.91
C LEU A 38 -5.04 12.91 8.47
N ALA A 39 -5.07 13.29 7.19
CA ALA A 39 -6.10 14.13 6.60
C ALA A 39 -7.43 13.40 6.34
N LEU A 40 -7.48 12.06 6.43
CA LEU A 40 -8.70 11.28 6.18
C LEU A 40 -9.89 11.76 7.03
N PRO A 41 -11.11 11.81 6.49
CA PRO A 41 -12.32 12.06 7.26
C PRO A 41 -12.57 10.96 8.31
N ARG A 42 -13.26 11.29 9.41
CA ARG A 42 -13.48 10.34 10.53
C ARG A 42 -14.21 9.07 10.10
N GLU A 43 -15.13 9.19 9.15
CA GLU A 43 -15.89 8.09 8.56
C GLU A 43 -15.02 7.10 7.77
N SER A 44 -13.91 7.57 7.22
CA SER A 44 -12.94 6.75 6.48
C SER A 44 -11.77 6.29 7.36
N ARG A 45 -11.81 6.57 8.67
CA ARG A 45 -10.74 6.24 9.62
C ARG A 45 -10.95 4.89 10.30
N GLU A 46 -10.13 3.90 9.94
CA GLU A 46 -10.05 2.61 10.61
C GLU A 46 -9.28 2.67 11.93
N ARG A 47 -9.55 1.77 12.86
CA ARG A 47 -8.80 1.71 14.14
C ARG A 47 -7.33 1.36 13.95
N TRP A 48 -7.01 0.62 12.88
CA TRP A 48 -5.67 0.11 12.58
C TRP A 48 -4.93 0.88 11.48
N ARG A 49 -5.38 2.10 11.17
CA ARG A 49 -4.77 3.00 10.18
C ARG A 49 -3.25 3.03 10.30
N GLY A 50 -2.57 2.83 9.17
CA GLY A 50 -1.12 2.87 9.07
C GLY A 50 -0.44 1.52 9.27
N ARG A 51 -1.11 0.49 9.81
CA ARG A 51 -0.55 -0.87 10.01
C ARG A 51 -0.97 -1.87 8.93
N CYS A 52 -1.59 -1.40 7.86
CA CYS A 52 -2.08 -2.24 6.78
C CYS A 52 -0.93 -2.52 5.80
N PRO A 53 -0.79 -3.75 5.27
CA PRO A 53 0.28 -4.09 4.33
C PRO A 53 0.25 -3.23 3.05
N GLU A 54 -0.92 -2.70 2.66
CA GLU A 54 -1.06 -1.73 1.56
C GLU A 54 -0.27 -0.46 1.82
N VAL A 55 -0.29 0.06 3.05
CA VAL A 55 0.42 1.28 3.44
C VAL A 55 1.92 1.05 3.36
N GLU A 56 2.39 -0.11 3.81
CA GLU A 56 3.81 -0.48 3.75
C GLU A 56 4.29 -0.61 2.29
N LEU A 57 3.58 -1.38 1.46
CA LEU A 57 3.95 -1.59 0.05
C LEU A 57 3.97 -0.29 -0.76
N VAL A 58 2.95 0.55 -0.60
CA VAL A 58 2.90 1.85 -1.28
C VAL A 58 4.04 2.73 -0.77
N SER A 59 4.25 2.80 0.55
CA SER A 59 5.32 3.62 1.13
C SER A 59 6.71 3.18 0.70
N GLU A 60 6.99 1.88 0.69
CA GLU A 60 8.24 1.31 0.22
C GLU A 60 8.51 1.70 -1.24
N HIS A 61 7.51 1.54 -2.12
CA HIS A 61 7.65 1.96 -3.51
C HIS A 61 7.87 3.47 -3.66
N LEU A 62 7.22 4.30 -2.83
CA LEU A 62 7.43 5.75 -2.86
C LEU A 62 8.84 6.12 -2.39
N PHE A 63 9.37 5.46 -1.35
CA PHE A 63 10.76 5.67 -0.93
C PHE A 63 11.75 5.25 -2.02
N GLU A 64 11.53 4.12 -2.68
CA GLU A 64 12.35 3.69 -3.81
C GLU A 64 12.29 4.67 -4.97
N ALA A 65 11.09 5.15 -5.32
CA ALA A 65 10.89 6.13 -6.37
C ALA A 65 11.55 7.47 -6.03
N GLU A 66 11.49 7.89 -4.75
CA GLU A 66 12.17 9.08 -4.25
C GLU A 66 13.70 8.92 -4.31
N ALA A 67 14.22 7.76 -3.91
CA ALA A 67 15.65 7.45 -3.93
C ALA A 67 16.21 7.32 -5.36
N ALA A 68 15.39 6.86 -6.31
CA ALA A 68 15.75 6.75 -7.73
C ALA A 68 15.81 8.13 -8.45
N ARG A 69 15.40 9.23 -7.80
CA ARG A 69 15.44 10.56 -8.41
C ARG A 69 16.86 11.04 -8.66
N SER A 70 17.04 11.78 -9.75
CA SER A 70 18.34 12.40 -10.07
C SER A 70 18.75 13.42 -9.00
N LYS A 71 20.06 13.68 -8.86
CA LYS A 71 20.61 14.69 -7.94
C LYS A 71 19.96 16.09 -8.09
N ARG A 72 19.49 16.44 -9.30
CA ARG A 72 18.79 17.71 -9.55
C ARG A 72 17.35 17.68 -9.04
N ALA A 73 16.65 16.58 -9.23
CA ALA A 73 15.28 16.39 -8.75
C ALA A 73 15.20 16.23 -7.22
N ALA A 74 16.20 15.56 -6.62
CA ALA A 74 16.30 15.40 -5.16
C ALA A 74 16.46 16.73 -4.39
N ARG A 75 16.79 17.84 -5.08
CA ARG A 75 16.80 19.19 -4.48
C ARG A 75 15.39 19.71 -4.16
N ARG A 76 14.35 19.09 -4.73
CA ARG A 76 12.95 19.45 -4.49
C ARG A 76 12.27 18.36 -3.67
N PRO A 77 11.35 18.74 -2.76
CA PRO A 77 10.54 17.76 -2.04
C PRO A 77 9.83 16.81 -3.00
N PHE A 78 9.72 15.54 -2.63
CA PHE A 78 8.95 14.57 -3.41
C PHE A 78 7.46 14.91 -3.34
N THR A 79 6.84 15.08 -4.50
CA THR A 79 5.46 15.55 -4.62
C THR A 79 4.47 14.41 -4.85
N VAL A 80 3.19 14.64 -4.52
CA VAL A 80 2.10 13.69 -4.81
C VAL A 80 2.00 13.38 -6.31
N GLN A 81 2.32 14.34 -7.19
CA GLN A 81 2.32 14.15 -8.64
C GLN A 81 3.41 13.17 -9.09
N GLU A 82 4.61 13.25 -8.49
CA GLU A 82 5.70 12.30 -8.74
C GLU A 82 5.35 10.91 -8.20
N ALA A 83 4.75 10.84 -7.01
CA ALA A 83 4.22 9.59 -6.44
C ALA A 83 3.20 8.91 -7.36
N ARG A 84 2.21 9.67 -7.85
CA ARG A 84 1.22 9.17 -8.84
C ARG A 84 1.88 8.70 -10.12
N ARG A 85 2.94 9.39 -10.57
CA ARG A 85 3.67 9.00 -11.78
C ARG A 85 4.43 7.70 -11.59
N SER A 86 5.07 7.50 -10.44
CA SER A 86 5.81 6.25 -10.15
C SER A 86 4.87 5.06 -9.94
N LEU A 87 3.63 5.30 -9.53
CA LEU A 87 2.57 4.30 -9.36
C LEU A 87 1.64 4.19 -10.58
N LYS A 88 2.00 4.79 -11.72
CA LYS A 88 1.13 4.79 -12.90
C LYS A 88 0.89 3.35 -13.39
N GLY A 89 -0.37 2.93 -13.41
CA GLY A 89 -0.75 1.57 -13.79
C GLY A 89 -0.45 0.52 -12.72
N ALA A 90 -0.15 0.95 -11.49
CA ALA A 90 0.02 0.05 -10.36
C ALA A 90 -1.30 -0.66 -10.03
N LYS A 91 -1.19 -1.96 -9.81
CA LYS A 91 -2.29 -2.81 -9.35
C LYS A 91 -1.95 -3.37 -7.99
N LEU A 92 -2.94 -3.45 -7.10
CA LEU A 92 -2.75 -4.03 -5.77
C LEU A 92 -3.76 -5.14 -5.55
N THR A 93 -3.28 -6.33 -5.21
CA THR A 93 -4.14 -7.46 -4.82
C THR A 93 -3.89 -7.81 -3.36
N LEU A 94 -4.95 -8.25 -2.69
CA LEU A 94 -4.99 -8.57 -1.27
C LEU A 94 -5.64 -9.93 -1.15
N ARG A 95 -4.96 -10.87 -0.51
CA ARG A 95 -5.36 -12.28 -0.42
C ARG A 95 -5.25 -12.76 1.01
N ARG A 96 -6.24 -13.50 1.51
CA ARG A 96 -6.18 -14.04 2.88
C ARG A 96 -5.20 -15.22 2.96
N ILE A 97 -4.28 -15.17 3.92
CA ILE A 97 -3.34 -16.25 4.24
C ILE A 97 -3.97 -17.11 5.34
N ARG A 98 -4.36 -18.34 5.02
CA ARG A 98 -4.68 -19.41 6.00
C ARG A 98 -3.68 -20.56 5.84
N GLU A 99 -3.54 -21.42 6.83
CA GLU A 99 -2.67 -22.61 6.80
C GLU A 99 -2.95 -23.51 5.58
N ASP A 100 -1.92 -24.20 5.09
CA ASP A 100 -1.96 -25.06 3.90
C ASP A 100 -3.09 -26.10 3.99
N GLY A 101 -4.01 -26.09 3.01
CA GLY A 101 -5.07 -27.09 2.86
C GLY A 101 -6.52 -26.58 2.85
N ASP A 102 -6.77 -25.28 3.02
CA ASP A 102 -8.13 -24.71 2.99
C ASP A 102 -8.55 -24.34 1.54
N PRO A 103 -9.67 -24.85 1.00
CA PRO A 103 -10.16 -24.45 -0.33
C PRO A 103 -10.61 -22.98 -0.44
N GLN A 104 -10.65 -22.24 0.67
CA GLN A 104 -10.82 -20.77 0.70
C GLN A 104 -9.50 -20.00 0.84
N HIS A 105 -8.37 -20.71 0.82
CA HIS A 105 -7.05 -20.11 0.69
C HIS A 105 -7.06 -19.20 -0.54
N ASP A 106 -6.46 -18.01 -0.42
CA ASP A 106 -6.37 -17.06 -1.52
C ASP A 106 -7.68 -16.32 -1.87
N THR A 107 -8.67 -16.24 -0.96
CA THR A 107 -9.84 -15.37 -1.22
C THR A 107 -9.41 -13.90 -1.24
N TYR A 108 -9.85 -13.16 -2.27
CA TYR A 108 -9.64 -11.72 -2.36
C TYR A 108 -10.20 -11.00 -1.13
N GLN A 109 -9.42 -10.04 -0.61
CA GLN A 109 -9.81 -9.18 0.48
C GLN A 109 -9.84 -7.73 -0.04
N PRO A 110 -10.97 -7.02 0.03
CA PRO A 110 -11.02 -5.63 -0.41
C PRO A 110 -10.25 -4.71 0.55
N PRO A 111 -9.50 -3.71 0.07
CA PRO A 111 -8.73 -2.81 0.93
C PRO A 111 -9.60 -2.20 2.02
N CYS A 112 -9.03 -2.00 3.20
CA CYS A 112 -9.79 -1.44 4.33
C CYS A 112 -10.29 -0.01 4.04
N ARG A 113 -11.24 0.48 4.84
CA ARG A 113 -11.88 1.80 4.63
C ARG A 113 -10.91 2.97 4.57
N SER A 114 -9.74 2.86 5.20
CA SER A 114 -8.69 3.89 5.12
C SER A 114 -7.72 3.70 3.97
N CYS A 115 -7.52 2.46 3.52
CA CYS A 115 -6.60 2.16 2.42
C CYS A 115 -7.26 2.37 1.06
N ALA A 116 -8.55 2.08 0.91
CA ALA A 116 -9.30 2.33 -0.33
C ALA A 116 -9.15 3.78 -0.86
N PRO A 117 -9.43 4.85 -0.08
CA PRO A 117 -9.26 6.22 -0.54
C PRO A 117 -7.79 6.60 -0.76
N MET A 118 -6.85 5.98 -0.03
CA MET A 118 -5.42 6.18 -0.23
C MET A 118 -4.97 5.63 -1.58
N LEU A 119 -5.40 4.42 -1.94
CA LEU A 119 -5.08 3.80 -3.22
C LEU A 119 -5.62 4.64 -4.38
N ASP A 120 -6.87 5.10 -4.28
CA ASP A 120 -7.47 6.01 -5.26
C ASP A 120 -6.69 7.33 -5.38
N HIS A 121 -6.31 7.92 -4.23
CA HIS A 121 -5.51 9.14 -4.20
C HIS A 121 -4.18 8.98 -4.96
N PHE A 122 -3.49 7.84 -4.82
CA PHE A 122 -2.24 7.57 -5.53
C PHE A 122 -2.42 6.96 -6.93
N GLY A 123 -3.65 6.65 -7.35
CA GLY A 123 -3.95 6.04 -8.65
C GLY A 123 -3.61 4.55 -8.73
N VAL A 124 -3.56 3.86 -7.60
CA VAL A 124 -3.35 2.42 -7.51
C VAL A 124 -4.70 1.72 -7.63
N THR A 125 -4.81 0.76 -8.54
CA THR A 125 -6.05 0.03 -8.76
C THR A 125 -6.08 -1.25 -7.93
N PRO A 126 -6.96 -1.38 -6.93
CA PRO A 126 -7.16 -2.67 -6.27
C PRO A 126 -7.77 -3.66 -7.26
N THR A 127 -7.20 -4.85 -7.38
CA THR A 127 -7.62 -5.91 -8.32
C THR A 127 -7.70 -7.25 -7.62
N GLU A 128 -8.65 -8.07 -8.02
CA GLU A 128 -8.76 -9.46 -7.56
C GLU A 128 -7.85 -10.40 -8.38
N SER A 129 -7.57 -10.03 -9.64
CA SER A 129 -6.71 -10.77 -10.56
C SER A 129 -5.25 -10.29 -10.41
N GLY A 130 -4.41 -11.14 -9.82
CA GLY A 130 -2.94 -11.01 -9.80
C GLY A 130 -2.30 -11.67 -11.01
#